data_AF-A0A355QFG5-F1
#
_entry.id   AF-A0A355QFG5-F1
#
_cell.length_a   1.000
_cell.length_b   1.000
_cell.length_c   1.000
_cell.angle_alpha   90.00
_cell.angle_beta   90.00
_cell.angle_gamma   90.00
#
_symmetry.space_group_name_H-M   'P 1'
#
loop_
_entity.id
_entity.type
_entity.pdbx_description
1 polymer ?
#
loop_
_entity_poly.entity_id
_entity_poly.type
_entity_poly.pdbx_seq_one_letter_code
_entity_poly.pdbx_strand_id
1 'polypeptide(L)'
;RGLYYVLERRGLVERMVDDEAITDARENAPQTTRARLRGEFIRRAKERRRDYTVDWVHLKLNDQAQRTVLCKDPFRSTDERVEKLIESL
;
A
#
# COMPACT_ATOMS: atom_id res chain seq x y z
N ARG A 1 -24.42 -10.17 13.20
CA ARG A 1 -23.38 -10.04 14.26
C ARG A 1 -22.74 -11.42 14.43
N GLY A 2 -21.45 -11.59 14.15
CA GLY A 2 -20.79 -12.90 14.14
C GLY A 2 -20.41 -13.41 15.54
N LEU A 3 -20.37 -14.73 15.73
CA LEU A 3 -20.05 -15.37 17.01
C LEU A 3 -18.63 -15.06 17.50
N TYR A 4 -17.66 -14.96 16.59
CA TYR A 4 -16.26 -14.63 16.89
C TYR A 4 -16.14 -13.39 17.80
N TYR A 5 -16.69 -12.25 17.37
CA TYR A 5 -16.60 -10.99 18.12
C TYR A 5 -17.34 -11.03 19.46
N VAL A 6 -18.28 -11.96 19.67
CA VAL A 6 -18.92 -12.15 20.99
C VAL A 6 -17.97 -12.87 21.95
N LEU A 7 -17.27 -13.89 21.48
CA LEU A 7 -16.29 -14.65 22.26
C LEU A 7 -15.05 -13.80 22.57
N GLU A 8 -14.55 -13.06 21.59
CA GLU A 8 -13.43 -12.12 21.76
C GLU A 8 -13.72 -11.08 22.84
N ARG A 9 -14.88 -10.38 22.79
CA ARG A 9 -15.28 -9.43 23.84
C ARG A 9 -15.44 -10.05 25.23
N ARG A 10 -15.60 -11.37 25.31
CA ARG A 10 -15.66 -12.12 26.58
C ARG A 10 -14.30 -12.65 27.02
N GLY A 11 -13.21 -12.34 26.31
CA GLY A 11 -11.88 -12.84 26.61
C GLY A 11 -11.67 -14.32 26.31
N LEU A 12 -12.54 -14.91 25.48
CA LEU A 12 -12.51 -16.34 25.11
C LEU A 12 -11.76 -16.60 23.80
N VAL A 13 -11.10 -15.59 23.25
CA VAL A 13 -10.28 -15.66 22.04
C VAL A 13 -8.98 -14.93 22.32
N GLU A 14 -7.86 -15.59 22.08
CA GLU A 14 -6.53 -14.96 22.15
C GLU A 14 -6.28 -14.10 20.91
N ARG A 15 -5.67 -12.93 21.10
CA ARG A 15 -5.37 -11.98 20.04
C ARG A 15 -3.88 -11.79 19.86
N MET A 16 -3.41 -11.83 18.61
CA MET A 16 -2.01 -11.55 18.27
C MET A 16 -1.72 -10.05 18.08
N VAL A 17 -2.74 -9.26 17.77
CA VAL A 17 -2.63 -7.81 17.52
C VAL A 17 -3.84 -7.07 18.11
N ASP A 18 -3.64 -5.80 18.45
CA ASP A 18 -4.69 -4.89 18.92
C ASP A 18 -5.48 -4.27 17.75
N ASP A 19 -6.56 -3.53 18.10
CA ASP A 19 -7.41 -2.86 17.13
C ASP A 19 -6.72 -1.65 16.47
N GLU A 20 -5.71 -1.07 17.14
CA GLU A 20 -4.95 0.06 16.64
C GLU A 20 -4.08 -0.36 15.46
N ALA A 21 -3.33 -1.45 15.59
CA ALA A 21 -2.52 -2.03 14.52
C ALA A 21 -3.37 -2.45 13.31
N ILE A 22 -4.58 -2.99 13.55
CA ILE A 22 -5.53 -3.32 12.48
C ILE A 22 -6.00 -2.04 11.79
N THR A 23 -6.31 -0.98 12.56
CA THR A 23 -6.79 0.28 12.02
C THR A 23 -5.72 1.00 11.20
N ASP A 24 -4.47 1.02 11.68
CA ASP A 24 -3.32 1.56 10.94
C ASP A 24 -3.11 0.84 9.61
N ALA A 25 -3.12 -0.50 9.62
CA ALA A 25 -2.89 -1.33 8.44
C ALA A 25 -3.97 -1.20 7.34
N ARG A 26 -5.12 -0.57 7.63
CA ARG A 26 -6.15 -0.27 6.62
C ARG A 26 -5.69 0.82 5.66
N GLU A 27 -4.95 1.80 6.16
CA GLU A 27 -4.53 2.99 5.39
C GLU A 27 -3.04 2.94 5.05
N ASN A 28 -2.24 2.27 5.88
CA ASN A 28 -0.79 2.22 5.75
C ASN A 28 -0.33 0.86 5.25
N ALA A 29 0.34 0.85 4.09
CA ALA A 29 0.96 -0.35 3.56
C ALA A 29 2.16 -0.81 4.44
N PRO A 30 2.55 -2.09 4.40
CA PRO A 30 3.75 -2.57 5.08
C PRO A 30 5.01 -1.82 4.62
N GLN A 31 5.71 -1.20 5.56
CA GLN A 31 6.83 -0.28 5.29
C GLN A 31 8.15 -0.97 4.89
N THR A 32 8.20 -2.29 5.02
CA THR A 32 9.40 -3.12 4.82
C THR A 32 9.42 -3.89 3.50
N THR A 33 8.44 -3.65 2.62
CA THR A 33 8.30 -4.34 1.33
C THR A 33 7.97 -3.38 0.20
N ARG A 34 7.96 -3.86 -1.04
CA ARG A 34 7.49 -3.07 -2.20
C ARG A 34 6.06 -2.54 -2.08
N ALA A 35 5.26 -3.07 -1.15
CA ALA A 35 3.92 -2.56 -0.88
C ALA A 35 3.96 -1.09 -0.43
N ARG A 36 5.03 -0.67 0.26
CA ARG A 36 5.30 0.74 0.59
C ARG A 36 5.37 1.60 -0.67
N LEU A 37 6.24 1.23 -1.62
CA LEU A 37 6.43 1.94 -2.90
C LEU A 37 5.12 2.11 -3.66
N ARG A 38 4.34 1.02 -3.76
CA ARG A 38 3.02 1.04 -4.41
C ARG A 38 2.03 1.94 -3.66
N GLY A 39 1.99 1.86 -2.34
CA GLY A 39 1.10 2.67 -1.49
C GLY A 39 1.40 4.16 -1.64
N GLU A 40 2.67 4.54 -1.58
CA GLU A 40 3.11 5.94 -1.76
C GLU A 40 2.76 6.48 -3.15
N PHE A 41 3.00 5.70 -4.21
CA PHE A 41 2.64 6.07 -5.57
C PHE A 41 1.13 6.28 -5.74
N ILE A 42 0.31 5.33 -5.29
CA ILE A 42 -1.16 5.43 -5.34
C ILE A 42 -1.65 6.65 -4.58
N ARG A 43 -1.13 6.87 -3.37
CA ARG A 43 -1.51 8.01 -2.53
C ARG A 43 -1.22 9.34 -3.23
N ARG A 44 -0.01 9.53 -3.75
CA ARG A 44 0.36 10.77 -4.47
C ARG A 44 -0.42 10.95 -5.76
N ALA A 45 -0.64 9.89 -6.54
CA ALA A 45 -1.41 9.99 -7.77
C ALA A 45 -2.87 10.38 -7.51
N LYS A 46 -3.49 9.84 -6.44
CA LYS A 46 -4.83 10.24 -5.98
C LYS A 46 -4.89 11.70 -5.53
N GLU A 47 -3.94 12.14 -4.69
CA GLU A 47 -3.84 13.54 -4.24
C GLU A 47 -3.74 14.52 -5.42
N ARG A 48 -3.00 14.14 -6.47
CA ARG A 48 -2.78 14.94 -7.68
C ARG A 48 -3.82 14.70 -8.79
N ARG A 49 -4.83 13.86 -8.55
CA ARG A 49 -5.88 13.48 -9.52
C ARG A 49 -5.30 13.04 -10.88
N ARG A 50 -4.22 12.24 -10.85
CA ARG A 50 -3.57 11.70 -12.04
C ARG A 50 -4.10 10.31 -12.33
N ASP A 51 -4.31 10.00 -13.61
CA ASP A 51 -4.70 8.65 -14.03
C ASP A 51 -3.51 7.69 -13.96
N TYR A 52 -3.68 6.54 -13.34
CA TYR A 52 -2.62 5.56 -13.15
C TYR A 52 -3.14 4.12 -13.25
N THR A 53 -2.23 3.19 -13.53
CA THR A 53 -2.49 1.75 -13.52
C THR A 53 -1.41 1.07 -12.69
N VAL A 54 -1.82 0.15 -11.81
CA VAL A 54 -0.91 -0.55 -10.90
C VAL A 54 -1.24 -2.03 -10.83
N ASP A 55 -0.21 -2.86 -10.72
CA ASP A 55 -0.33 -4.27 -10.32
C ASP A 55 0.66 -4.61 -9.18
N TRP A 56 1.07 -5.87 -9.04
CA TRP A 56 2.03 -6.29 -8.01
C TRP A 56 3.47 -5.85 -8.29
N VAL A 57 3.82 -5.63 -9.55
CA VAL A 57 5.18 -5.30 -9.99
C VAL A 57 5.23 -4.03 -10.86
N HIS A 58 4.16 -3.61 -11.52
CA HIS A 58 4.13 -2.42 -12.36
C HIS A 58 3.45 -1.24 -11.64
N LEU A 59 4.13 -0.09 -11.68
CA LEU A 59 3.56 1.21 -11.35
C LEU A 59 3.60 2.08 -12.61
N LYS A 60 2.43 2.44 -13.15
CA LYS A 60 2.31 3.16 -14.42
C LYS A 60 1.49 4.43 -14.27
N LEU A 61 2.01 5.53 -14.82
CA LEU A 61 1.31 6.80 -15.00
C LEU A 61 0.74 6.88 -16.42
N ASN A 62 -0.56 7.17 -16.54
CA ASN A 62 -1.26 7.18 -17.82
C ASN A 62 -1.24 8.57 -18.47
N ASP A 63 -0.05 9.17 -18.59
CA ASP A 63 0.17 10.44 -19.28
C ASP A 63 0.64 10.23 -20.74
N GLN A 64 0.97 11.31 -21.48
CA GLN A 64 1.44 11.16 -22.87
C GLN A 64 2.72 10.31 -22.98
N ALA A 65 3.58 10.32 -21.96
CA ALA A 65 4.83 9.57 -21.93
C ALA A 65 4.66 8.11 -21.42
N GLN A 66 3.49 7.76 -20.86
CA GLN A 66 3.13 6.44 -20.36
C GLN A 66 4.20 5.81 -19.45
N ARG A 67 4.75 6.62 -18.53
CA ARG A 67 5.90 6.26 -17.70
C ARG A 67 5.57 5.09 -16.77
N THR A 68 6.44 4.08 -16.77
CA THR A 68 6.25 2.83 -16.01
C THR A 68 7.51 2.45 -15.25
N VAL A 69 7.36 2.02 -13.99
CA VAL A 69 8.44 1.47 -13.15
C VAL A 69 8.11 0.04 -12.74
N LEU A 70 9.12 -0.84 -12.78
CA LEU A 70 9.01 -2.26 -12.47
C LEU A 70 9.70 -2.61 -11.13
N CYS A 71 8.91 -3.15 -10.19
CA CYS A 71 9.27 -3.52 -8.82
C CYS A 71 9.26 -5.04 -8.63
N LYS A 72 10.22 -5.76 -9.27
CA LYS A 72 10.27 -7.23 -9.23
C LYS A 72 10.61 -7.78 -7.84
N ASP A 73 11.52 -7.12 -7.13
CA ASP A 73 11.96 -7.52 -5.80
C ASP A 73 10.85 -7.22 -4.76
N PRO A 74 10.27 -8.24 -4.10
CA PRO A 74 9.22 -8.02 -3.10
C PRO A 74 9.74 -7.36 -1.81
N PHE A 75 11.03 -7.49 -1.48
CA PHE A 75 11.62 -7.00 -0.23
C PHE A 75 12.17 -5.58 -0.35
N ARG A 76 12.35 -5.09 -1.58
CA ARG A 76 12.79 -3.71 -1.81
C ARG A 76 11.67 -2.72 -1.46
N SER A 77 11.84 -1.98 -0.37
CA SER A 77 10.90 -0.96 0.10
C SER A 77 11.25 0.48 -0.30
N THR A 78 12.45 0.69 -0.87
CA THR A 78 12.92 1.98 -1.40
C THR A 78 13.47 1.81 -2.82
N ASP A 79 13.12 2.70 -3.74
CA ASP A 79 13.57 2.65 -5.14
C ASP A 79 13.54 4.05 -5.75
N GLU A 80 14.71 4.60 -6.08
CA GLU A 80 14.87 5.93 -6.66
C GLU A 80 14.05 6.14 -7.95
N ARG A 81 13.78 5.07 -8.70
CA ARG A 81 12.97 5.15 -9.93
C ARG A 81 11.52 5.44 -9.59
N VAL A 82 11.02 4.87 -8.49
CA VAL A 82 9.67 5.14 -7.97
C VAL A 82 9.62 6.54 -7.38
N GLU A 83 10.64 6.97 -6.65
CA GLU A 83 10.72 8.33 -6.10
C GLU A 83 10.65 9.38 -7.22
N LYS A 84 11.48 9.24 -8.27
CA LYS A 84 11.44 10.11 -9.45
C LYS A 84 10.09 10.08 -10.18
N LEU A 85 9.43 8.92 -10.24
CA LEU A 85 8.10 8.82 -10.81
C LEU A 85 7.09 9.61 -9.96
N ILE A 86 7.15 9.50 -8.64
CA ILE A 86 6.27 10.21 -7.69
C ILE A 86 6.51 11.72 -7.72
N GLU A 87 7.76 12.17 -7.76
CA GLU A 87 8.12 13.60 -7.88
C GLU A 87 7.56 14.25 -9.13
N SER A 88 7.27 13.44 -10.15
CA SER A 88 6.74 13.91 -11.44
C SER A 88 5.21 13.94 -11.55
N LEU A 89 4.48 13.64 -10.45
CA LEU A 89 3.02 13.65 -10.33
C LEU A 89 2.46 15.02 -9.90
#